data_AF-A0A6M1E9B0-F1
#
_entry.id   AF-A0A6M1E9B0-F1
#
_cell.length_a   1.000
_cell.length_b   1.000
_cell.length_c   1.000
_cell.angle_alpha   90.00
_cell.angle_beta   90.00
_cell.angle_gamma   90.00
#
_symmetry.space_group_name_H-M   'P 1'
#
loop_
_entity.id
_entity.type
_entity.pdbx_description
1 polymer ?
#
loop_
_entity_poly.entity_id
_entity_poly.type
_entity_poly.pdbx_seq_one_letter_code
_entity_poly.pdbx_strand_id
1 'polypeptide(L)' 'MKYLNLLFIVLFTSCLSSTELKKEKIPGLKESVEIIRDKWGINHIYAKNQYDLFFAQGYAAARDRLFQFEMWRRQATG' A
#
# COMPACT_ATOMS: atom_id res chain seq x y z
N MET A 1 -1.21 12.81 -43.12
CA MET A 1 -2.20 12.05 -42.33
C MET A 1 -1.77 10.62 -41.93
N LYS A 2 -0.62 10.09 -42.38
CA LYS A 2 -0.16 8.74 -41.99
C LYS A 2 0.43 8.65 -40.57
N TYR A 3 1.05 9.73 -40.06
CA TYR A 3 1.70 9.74 -38.73
C TYR A 3 0.76 10.03 -37.54
N LEU A 4 -0.47 10.47 -37.81
CA LEU A 4 -1.44 10.84 -36.76
C LEU A 4 -2.01 9.60 -36.04
N ASN A 5 -2.26 8.51 -36.78
CA ASN A 5 -2.63 7.21 -36.19
C ASN A 5 -1.46 6.54 -35.45
N LEU A 6 -0.22 6.76 -35.91
CA LEU A 6 0.98 6.22 -35.25
C LEU A 6 1.21 6.89 -33.88
N LEU A 7 0.93 8.20 -33.78
CA LEU A 7 1.02 8.95 -32.53
C LEU A 7 -0.05 8.51 -31.49
N PHE A 8 -1.25 8.15 -31.97
CA PHE A 8 -2.34 7.67 -31.11
C PHE A 8 -2.07 6.27 -30.53
N ILE A 9 -1.40 5.40 -31.30
CA ILE A 9 -0.99 4.06 -30.84
C ILE A 9 0.09 4.14 -29.77
N VAL A 10 1.08 5.04 -29.91
CA VAL A 10 2.15 5.25 -28.92
C VAL A 10 1.60 5.79 -27.59
N LEU A 11 0.59 6.68 -27.65
CA LEU A 11 -0.13 7.20 -26.48
C LEU A 11 -0.99 6.12 -25.78
N PHE A 12 -1.48 5.13 -26.51
CA PHE A 12 -2.28 4.04 -25.92
C PHE A 12 -1.40 2.98 -25.25
N THR A 13 -0.19 2.74 -25.79
CA THR A 13 0.76 1.77 -25.23
C THR A 13 1.43 2.22 -23.92
N SER A 14 1.47 3.52 -23.61
CA SER A 14 2.07 4.02 -22.37
C SER A 14 1.21 3.80 -21.12
N CYS A 15 -0.06 3.40 -21.27
CA CYS A 15 -0.99 3.21 -20.15
C CYS A 15 -0.96 1.79 -19.55
N LEU A 16 -0.31 0.83 -20.21
CA LEU A 16 -0.32 -0.59 -19.79
C LEU A 16 0.75 -0.97 -18.75
N SER A 17 1.31 0.01 -18.03
CA SER A 17 2.41 -0.24 -17.08
C SER A 17 2.09 0.40 -15.73
N SER A 18 1.69 -0.43 -14.75
CA SER A 18 2.05 -0.28 -13.32
C SER A 18 1.21 -1.18 -12.40
N THR A 19 1.47 -2.49 -12.41
CA THR A 19 1.37 -3.28 -11.17
C THR A 19 2.77 -3.41 -10.59
N GLU A 20 3.32 -2.28 -10.14
CA GLU A 20 4.62 -2.26 -9.45
C GLU A 20 4.44 -2.84 -8.05
N LEU A 21 5.15 -3.94 -7.76
CA LEU A 21 5.33 -4.42 -6.39
C LEU A 21 6.08 -3.33 -5.60
N LYS A 22 5.34 -2.49 -4.89
CA LYS A 22 5.89 -1.37 -4.13
C LYS A 22 6.69 -1.90 -2.93
N LYS A 23 8.01 -1.99 -3.07
CA LYS A 23 8.95 -2.27 -1.98
C LYS A 23 9.34 -0.97 -1.29
N GLU A 24 9.00 -0.85 -0.02
CA GLU A 24 9.27 0.34 0.78
C GLU A 24 10.11 -0.03 2.01
N LYS A 25 11.17 0.73 2.29
CA LYS A 25 11.95 0.56 3.52
C LYS A 25 11.28 1.32 4.64
N ILE A 26 10.74 0.60 5.61
CA ILE A 26 10.09 1.18 6.78
C ILE A 26 11.07 1.13 7.96
N PRO A 27 11.40 2.25 8.62
CA PRO A 27 12.20 2.23 9.83
C PRO A 27 11.45 1.47 10.94
N GLY A 28 12.18 0.66 11.71
CA GLY A 28 11.62 -0.12 12.82
C GLY A 28 11.30 -1.58 12.49
N LEU A 29 11.23 -1.97 11.21
CA LEU A 29 11.12 -3.37 10.80
C LEU A 29 12.46 -4.09 11.05
N LYS A 30 12.43 -5.26 11.68
CA LYS A 30 13.63 -6.08 11.91
C LYS A 30 13.90 -7.01 10.73
N GLU A 31 12.84 -7.54 10.14
CA GLU A 31 12.87 -8.43 8.99
C GLU A 31 11.86 -7.98 7.93
N SER A 32 11.93 -8.60 6.74
CA SER A 32 10.99 -8.28 5.65
C SER A 32 9.58 -8.74 5.99
N VAL A 33 8.61 -7.88 5.69
CA VAL A 33 7.17 -8.19 5.77
C VAL A 33 6.53 -7.99 4.40
N GLU A 34 5.59 -8.87 4.06
CA GLU A 34 4.77 -8.76 2.87
C GLU A 34 3.32 -8.44 3.26
N ILE A 35 2.73 -7.45 2.59
CA ILE A 35 1.34 -7.05 2.79
C ILE A 35 0.62 -7.13 1.46
N ILE A 36 -0.37 -8.03 1.38
CA ILE A 36 -1.20 -8.23 0.19
C ILE A 36 -2.60 -7.69 0.50
N ARG A 37 -3.07 -6.75 -0.31
CA ARG A 37 -4.43 -6.21 -0.18
C ARG A 37 -5.35 -6.92 -1.17
N ASP A 38 -6.43 -7.51 -0.68
CA ASP A 38 -7.42 -8.15 -1.54
C ASP A 38 -8.33 -7.12 -2.23
N LYS A 39 -9.25 -7.61 -3.07
CA LYS A 39 -10.24 -6.79 -3.79
C LYS A 39 -11.24 -6.06 -2.88
N TRP A 40 -11.38 -6.48 -1.63
CA TRP A 40 -12.28 -5.90 -0.63
C TRP A 40 -11.54 -4.94 0.31
N GLY A 41 -10.22 -4.78 0.13
CA GLY A 41 -9.37 -3.94 0.95
C GLY A 41 -8.93 -4.58 2.27
N ILE A 42 -9.05 -5.90 2.41
CA ILE A 42 -8.54 -6.67 3.54
C ILE A 42 -7.04 -6.90 3.33
N ASN A 43 -6.25 -6.62 4.37
CA ASN A 43 -4.81 -6.78 4.35
C ASN A 43 -4.42 -8.17 4.89
N HIS A 44 -3.79 -8.99 4.05
CA HIS A 44 -3.14 -10.24 4.43
C HIS A 44 -1.65 -9.96 4.67
N ILE A 45 -1.19 -10.17 5.91
CA ILE A 45 0.16 -9.79 6.35
C ILE A 45 0.97 -11.04 6.65
N TYR A 46 2.13 -11.16 6.02
CA TYR A 46 3.07 -12.25 6.23
C TYR A 46 4.39 -11.70 6.76
N ALA A 47 4.77 -12.14 7.96
CA ALA A 47 5.99 -11.73 8.63
C ALA A 47 6.74 -12.94 9.20
N LYS A 48 8.06 -12.82 9.37
CA LYS A 48 8.91 -13.89 9.92
C LYS A 48 8.91 -13.94 11.45
N ASN A 49 8.50 -12.86 12.10
CA ASN A 49 8.42 -12.76 13.54
C ASN A 49 7.14 -12.00 13.97
N GLN A 50 6.75 -12.19 15.23
CA GLN A 50 5.52 -11.61 15.77
C GLN A 50 5.62 -10.08 15.89
N TYR A 51 6.79 -9.55 16.21
CA TYR A 51 6.99 -8.11 16.38
C TYR A 51 6.67 -7.36 15.08
N ASP A 52 7.27 -7.78 13.96
CA ASP A 52 7.07 -7.19 12.66
C ASP A 52 5.64 -7.44 12.13
N LEU A 53 5.02 -8.57 12.50
CA LEU A 53 3.60 -8.84 12.18
C LEU A 53 2.67 -7.78 12.78
N PHE A 54 2.79 -7.53 14.09
CA PHE A 54 1.96 -6.54 14.76
C PHE A 54 2.30 -5.11 14.33
N PHE A 55 3.58 -4.82 14.10
CA PHE A 55 4.00 -3.53 13.56
C PHE A 55 3.35 -3.26 12.19
N ALA A 56 3.43 -4.22 11.27
CA ALA A 56 2.82 -4.11 9.95
C ALA A 56 1.29 -4.05 10.01
N GLN A 57 0.66 -4.75 10.94
CA GLN A 57 -0.78 -4.66 11.18
C GLN A 57 -1.19 -3.25 11.59
N GLY A 58 -0.47 -2.64 12.53
CA GLY A 58 -0.70 -1.24 12.93
C GLY A 58 -0.48 -0.28 11.77
N TYR A 59 0.59 -0.48 10.99
CA TYR A 59 0.89 0.32 9.80
C TYR A 59 -0.22 0.25 8.74
N ALA A 60 -0.71 -0.95 8.44
CA ALA A 60 -1.79 -1.17 7.48
C ALA A 60 -3.11 -0.55 7.98
N ALA A 61 -3.44 -0.73 9.26
CA ALA A 61 -4.63 -0.14 9.86
C ALA A 61 -4.57 1.39 9.89
N ALA A 62 -3.42 1.98 10.21
CA ALA A 62 -3.22 3.42 10.15
C ALA A 62 -3.34 3.95 8.72
N ARG A 63 -2.79 3.27 7.71
CA ARG A 63 -2.92 3.67 6.31
C ARG A 63 -4.38 3.81 5.87
N ASP A 64 -5.26 2.93 6.36
CA ASP A 64 -6.68 2.94 6.02
C ASP A 64 -7.55 3.82 6.94
N ARG A 65 -7.18 3.94 8.22
CA ARG A 65 -8.05 4.51 9.27
C ARG A 65 -7.36 5.52 10.18
N LEU A 66 -6.29 6.18 9.73
CA LEU A 66 -5.51 7.11 10.56
C LEU A 66 -6.38 8.15 11.27
N PHE A 67 -7.30 8.77 10.55
CA PHE A 67 -8.17 9.81 11.09
C PHE A 67 -9.06 9.28 12.23
N GLN A 68 -9.62 8.08 12.05
CA GLN A 68 -10.45 7.43 13.07
C GLN A 68 -9.62 7.09 14.32
N PHE A 69 -8.40 6.58 14.15
CA PHE A 69 -7.49 6.33 15.27
C PHE A 69 -7.13 7.60 16.03
N GLU A 70 -6.84 8.69 15.31
CA GLU A 70 -6.51 9.97 15.95
C GLU A 70 -7.70 10.58 16.69
N MET A 71 -8.91 10.49 16.12
CA MET A 71 -10.14 10.90 16.82
C MET A 71 -10.38 10.10 18.10
N TRP A 72 -10.29 8.77 18.01
CA TRP A 72 -10.46 7.90 19.18
C TRP A 72 -9.40 8.14 20.24
N ARG A 73 -8.15 8.36 19.83
CA ARG A 73 -7.06 8.71 20.74
C ARG A 73 -7.40 9.96 21.53
N ARG A 74 -7.85 11.04 20.87
CA ARG A 74 -8.26 12.29 21.51
C ARG A 74 -9.44 12.07 22.46
N GLN A 75 -10.49 11.39 22.01
CA GLN A 75 -11.64 11.09 22.87
C GLN A 75 -11.26 10.29 24.13
N ALA A 76 -10.31 9.37 24.02
CA ALA A 76 -9.84 8.57 25.15
C ALA A 76 -8.91 9.34 26.10
N THR A 77 -8.09 10.27 25.59
CA THR A 77 -7.14 11.04 26.40
C THR A 77 -7.65 12.38 26.91
N GLY A 78 -8.81 12.84 26.42
CA GLY A 78 -9.40 14.16 26.74
C GLY A 78 -8.72 15.29 25.99
#